data_AF-A0A9P6XPT5-F1
#
_entry.id   AF-A0A9P6XPT5-F1
#
_cell.length_a   1.000
_cell.length_b   1.000
_cell.length_c   1.000
_cell.angle_alpha   90.00
_cell.angle_beta   90.00
_cell.angle_gamma   90.00
#
_symmetry.space_group_name_H-M   'P 1'
#
loop_
_entity.id
_entity.type
_entity.pdbx_description
1 polymer ?
#
loop_
_entity_poly.entity_id
_entity_poly.type
_entity_poly.pdbx_seq_one_letter_code
_entity_poly.pdbx_strand_id
1 'polypeptide(L)'
;MAISENQVECDKDVSSVVDIICYNNEKILMKADAALFGVSGSSKAKNLIERALVFNAAAKRKYCQTVDSDSDSSLEPLPKLKGKTRETIQDKKQDDFEFVINYRKNLIGKMNWKTCLSVGHEKNLCQNYSTGESLRRFFYNATKK
;
A
#
# COMPACT_ATOMS: atom_id res chain seq x y z
N MET A 1 28.87 -35.36 6.94
CA MET A 1 29.34 -34.14 6.26
C MET A 1 28.54 -33.75 5.01
N ALA A 2 27.45 -34.44 4.63
CA ALA A 2 26.71 -34.14 3.38
C ALA A 2 25.61 -33.06 3.49
N ILE A 3 25.26 -32.59 4.69
CA ILE A 3 24.19 -31.60 4.90
C ILE A 3 24.69 -30.17 4.58
N SER A 4 25.99 -29.92 4.75
CA SER A 4 26.61 -28.60 4.54
C SER A 4 26.80 -28.25 3.06
N GLU A 5 27.12 -29.22 2.21
CA GLU A 5 27.36 -28.96 0.78
C GLU A 5 26.04 -28.68 0.03
N ASN A 6 24.98 -29.41 0.36
CA ASN A 6 23.65 -29.23 -0.25
C ASN A 6 22.99 -27.89 0.10
N GLN A 7 23.22 -27.35 1.31
CA GLN A 7 22.71 -26.02 1.68
C GLN A 7 23.42 -24.91 0.91
N VAL A 8 24.75 -25.00 0.79
CA VAL A 8 25.56 -24.01 0.08
C VAL A 8 25.25 -23.97 -1.42
N GLU A 9 24.92 -25.12 -2.02
CA GLU A 9 24.53 -25.20 -3.44
C GLU A 9 23.12 -24.60 -3.67
N CYS A 10 22.17 -24.90 -2.80
CA CYS A 10 20.82 -24.33 -2.84
C CYS A 10 20.83 -22.79 -2.66
N ASP A 11 21.68 -22.27 -1.75
CA ASP A 11 21.81 -20.83 -1.51
C ASP A 11 22.43 -20.09 -2.72
N LYS A 12 23.37 -20.73 -3.44
CA LYS A 12 23.92 -20.19 -4.70
C LYS A 12 22.86 -20.11 -5.80
N ASP A 13 21.99 -21.12 -5.89
CA ASP A 13 20.88 -21.13 -6.84
C ASP A 13 19.85 -20.04 -6.52
N VAL A 14 19.50 -19.86 -5.24
CA VAL A 14 18.61 -18.78 -4.81
C VAL A 14 19.22 -17.41 -5.09
N SER A 15 20.49 -17.19 -4.76
CA SER A 15 21.19 -15.92 -5.04
C SER A 15 21.21 -15.62 -6.54
N SER A 16 21.51 -16.61 -7.38
CA SER A 16 21.50 -16.49 -8.84
C SER A 16 20.13 -16.08 -9.38
N VAL A 17 19.07 -16.76 -8.94
CA VAL A 17 17.70 -16.46 -9.35
C VAL A 17 17.29 -15.05 -8.90
N VAL A 18 17.60 -14.66 -7.67
CA VAL A 18 17.28 -13.32 -7.16
C VAL A 18 18.05 -12.23 -7.90
N ASP A 19 19.31 -12.47 -8.27
CA ASP A 19 20.09 -11.51 -9.05
C ASP A 19 19.47 -11.27 -10.43
N ILE A 20 19.07 -12.34 -11.13
CA ILE A 20 18.38 -12.26 -12.42
C ILE A 20 17.06 -11.49 -12.30
N ILE A 21 16.25 -11.78 -11.27
CA ILE A 21 14.99 -11.08 -11.01
C ILE A 21 15.26 -9.59 -10.77
N CYS A 22 16.22 -9.27 -9.91
CA CYS A 22 16.55 -7.88 -9.57
C CYS A 22 17.05 -7.11 -10.80
N TYR A 23 17.91 -7.73 -11.61
CA TYR A 23 18.41 -7.14 -12.86
C TYR A 23 17.27 -6.82 -13.84
N ASN A 24 16.35 -7.76 -14.04
CA ASN A 24 15.21 -7.56 -14.94
C ASN A 24 14.25 -6.48 -14.43
N ASN A 25 13.97 -6.48 -13.13
CA ASN A 25 13.14 -5.45 -12.49
C ASN A 25 13.74 -4.06 -12.67
N GLU A 26 15.04 -3.89 -12.44
CA GLU A 26 15.74 -2.62 -12.60
C GLU A 26 15.60 -2.09 -14.04
N LYS A 27 15.81 -2.94 -15.05
CA LYS A 27 15.62 -2.56 -16.46
C LYS A 27 14.19 -2.10 -16.75
N ILE A 28 13.19 -2.80 -16.23
CA ILE A 28 11.78 -2.44 -16.43
C ILE A 28 11.46 -1.10 -15.76
N LEU A 29 11.92 -0.91 -14.53
CA LEU A 29 11.70 0.30 -13.74
C LEU A 29 12.38 1.52 -14.39
N MET A 30 13.61 1.38 -14.90
CA MET A 30 14.29 2.45 -15.64
C MET A 30 13.57 2.81 -16.94
N LYS A 31 13.05 1.83 -17.68
CA LYS A 31 12.23 2.10 -18.87
C LYS A 31 10.93 2.83 -18.52
N ALA A 32 10.29 2.43 -17.42
CA ALA A 32 9.09 3.11 -16.92
C ALA A 32 9.38 4.55 -16.50
N ASP A 33 10.51 4.81 -15.84
CA ASP A 33 10.91 6.16 -15.45
C ASP A 33 11.16 7.05 -16.67
N ALA A 34 11.90 6.53 -17.65
CA ALA A 34 12.16 7.22 -18.92
C ALA A 34 10.86 7.55 -19.67
N ALA A 35 9.88 6.65 -19.67
CA ALA A 35 8.57 6.88 -20.28
C ALA A 35 7.73 7.97 -19.58
N LEU A 36 8.03 8.27 -18.31
CA LEU A 36 7.37 9.34 -17.54
C LEU A 36 8.12 10.68 -17.61
N PHE A 37 9.22 10.76 -18.36
CA PHE A 37 9.95 12.00 -18.56
C PHE A 37 9.04 13.03 -19.27
N GLY A 38 8.92 14.24 -18.71
CA GLY A 38 8.07 15.30 -19.26
C GLY A 38 6.56 15.11 -19.12
N VAL A 39 6.07 13.98 -18.59
CA VAL A 39 4.62 13.74 -18.44
C VAL A 39 4.07 14.49 -17.21
N SER A 40 3.20 15.48 -17.42
CA SER A 40 2.52 16.21 -16.34
C SER A 40 1.60 15.30 -15.52
N GLY A 41 1.55 15.48 -14.20
CA GLY A 41 0.73 14.67 -13.30
C GLY A 41 1.29 13.27 -12.97
N SER A 42 2.48 12.93 -13.49
CA SER A 42 3.14 11.63 -13.25
C SER A 42 3.90 11.52 -11.93
N SER A 43 3.91 12.56 -11.08
CA SER A 43 4.72 12.63 -9.86
C SER A 43 4.51 11.43 -8.93
N LYS A 44 3.28 10.92 -8.83
CA LYS A 44 2.96 9.73 -8.03
C LYS A 44 3.58 8.46 -8.60
N ALA A 45 3.61 8.31 -9.92
CA ALA A 45 4.20 7.16 -10.59
C ALA A 45 5.73 7.19 -10.47
N LYS A 46 6.37 8.35 -10.64
CA LYS A 46 7.82 8.52 -10.40
C LYS A 46 8.24 8.14 -8.99
N ASN A 47 7.52 8.66 -7.98
CA ASN A 47 7.75 8.28 -6.58
C ASN A 47 7.58 6.78 -6.33
N LEU A 48 6.67 6.10 -7.04
CA LEU A 48 6.49 4.66 -6.91
C LEU A 48 7.66 3.89 -7.52
N ILE A 49 8.16 4.34 -8.68
CA ILE A 49 9.32 3.75 -9.37
C ILE A 49 10.58 3.89 -8.51
N GLU A 50 10.83 5.07 -7.93
CA GLU A 50 11.97 5.29 -7.02
C GLU A 50 11.93 4.33 -5.83
N ARG A 51 10.77 4.15 -5.20
CA ARG A 51 10.60 3.21 -4.08
C ARG A 51 10.81 1.76 -4.52
N ALA A 52 10.36 1.40 -5.71
CA ALA A 52 10.56 0.07 -6.26
C ALA A 52 12.05 -0.20 -6.54
N LEU A 53 12.79 0.78 -7.04
CA LEU A 53 14.24 0.69 -7.24
C LEU A 53 14.98 0.49 -5.91
N VAL A 54 14.64 1.27 -4.88
CA VAL A 54 15.22 1.12 -3.53
C VAL A 54 14.94 -0.27 -2.95
N PHE A 55 13.71 -0.76 -3.08
CA PHE A 55 13.35 -2.10 -2.62
C PHE A 55 14.12 -3.19 -3.38
N ASN A 56 14.21 -3.06 -4.71
CA ASN A 56 14.92 -4.01 -5.56
C ASN A 56 16.42 -4.09 -5.21
N ALA A 57 17.05 -2.94 -4.94
CA ALA A 57 18.44 -2.89 -4.46
C ALA A 57 18.61 -3.53 -3.07
N ALA A 58 17.65 -3.32 -2.16
CA ALA A 58 17.67 -3.93 -0.83
C ALA A 58 17.49 -5.46 -0.89
N ALA A 59 16.62 -5.95 -1.77
CA ALA A 59 16.43 -7.38 -2.01
C ALA A 59 17.72 -8.02 -2.56
N LYS A 60 18.33 -7.41 -3.58
CA LYS A 60 19.62 -7.87 -4.13
C LYS A 60 20.71 -7.93 -3.07
N ARG A 61 20.80 -6.91 -2.20
CA ARG A 61 21.73 -6.90 -1.07
C ARG A 61 21.47 -8.07 -0.12
N LYS A 62 20.21 -8.28 0.28
CA LYS A 62 19.82 -9.29 1.28
C LYS A 62 20.08 -10.72 0.83
N TYR A 63 19.83 -11.02 -0.45
CA TYR A 63 19.82 -12.40 -0.95
C TYR A 63 21.04 -12.75 -1.81
N CYS A 64 21.80 -11.76 -2.29
CA CYS A 64 22.95 -12.01 -3.17
C CYS A 64 24.30 -11.59 -2.56
N GLN A 65 24.34 -10.78 -1.50
CA GLN A 65 25.58 -10.54 -0.75
C GLN A 65 25.68 -11.58 0.36
N THR A 66 26.46 -12.63 0.10
CA THR A 66 26.94 -13.55 1.13
C THR A 66 27.80 -12.74 2.10
N VAL A 67 27.32 -12.61 3.34
CA VAL A 67 28.10 -12.11 4.45
C VAL A 67 29.16 -13.17 4.73
N ASP A 68 30.35 -13.03 4.15
CA ASP A 68 31.51 -13.68 4.73
C ASP A 68 31.66 -13.13 6.16
N SER A 69 31.75 -14.04 7.13
CA SER A 69 32.14 -13.81 8.52
C SER A 69 31.01 -13.50 9.54
N ASP A 70 30.61 -14.55 10.27
CA ASP A 70 30.40 -14.59 11.74
C ASP A 70 29.61 -13.50 12.49
N SER A 71 28.79 -12.69 11.83
CA SER A 71 28.05 -11.63 12.51
C SER A 71 26.54 -11.86 12.46
N ASP A 72 26.02 -12.24 13.63
CA ASP A 72 24.65 -12.12 14.11
C ASP A 72 23.54 -12.25 13.05
N SER A 73 22.85 -13.40 13.07
CA SER A 73 21.73 -13.79 12.20
C SER A 73 20.46 -12.95 12.43
N SER A 74 20.60 -11.63 12.52
CA SER A 74 19.54 -10.65 12.48
C SER A 74 19.66 -9.89 11.16
N LEU A 75 19.27 -10.56 10.07
CA LEU A 75 19.12 -9.91 8.77
C LEU A 75 18.15 -8.74 8.92
N GLU A 76 18.60 -7.51 8.65
CA GLU A 76 17.71 -6.36 8.70
C GLU A 76 16.45 -6.63 7.85
N PRO A 77 15.25 -6.35 8.40
CA PRO A 77 14.03 -6.54 7.65
C PRO A 77 14.09 -5.67 6.40
N LEU A 78 13.67 -6.25 5.27
CA LEU A 78 13.55 -5.48 4.02
C LEU A 78 12.78 -4.20 4.31
N PRO A 79 13.19 -3.06 3.75
CA PRO A 79 12.48 -1.81 3.95
C PRO A 79 11.02 -2.07 3.62
N LYS A 80 10.14 -1.91 4.62
CA LYS A 80 8.71 -2.04 4.42
C LYS A 80 8.38 -1.09 3.29
N LEU A 81 7.86 -1.60 2.17
CA LEU A 81 7.18 -0.77 1.19
C LEU A 81 6.00 -0.16 1.94
N LYS A 82 6.24 0.99 2.58
CA LYS A 82 5.20 1.87 3.07
C LYS A 82 4.53 2.43 1.82
N GLY A 83 3.74 1.61 1.13
CA GLY A 83 2.54 2.13 0.51
C GLY A 83 1.91 2.97 1.60
N LYS A 84 1.65 4.26 1.32
CA LYS A 84 0.98 5.13 2.29
C LYS A 84 -0.09 4.27 2.94
N THR A 85 0.02 4.05 4.25
CA THR A 85 -1.08 3.52 5.00
C THR A 85 -2.29 4.32 4.54
N ARG A 86 -3.41 3.65 4.34
CA ARG A 86 -4.69 4.30 4.04
C ARG A 86 -5.13 5.27 5.16
N GLU A 87 -4.23 5.84 5.96
CA GLU A 87 -4.49 6.77 7.06
C GLU A 87 -5.43 7.89 6.60
N THR A 88 -5.19 8.54 5.45
CA THR A 88 -6.11 9.60 4.98
C THR A 88 -7.50 9.10 4.53
N ILE A 89 -7.67 7.82 4.21
CA ILE A 89 -8.96 7.24 3.81
C ILE A 89 -9.67 6.58 4.99
N GLN A 90 -8.94 5.95 5.92
CA GLN A 90 -9.51 5.36 7.12
C GLN A 90 -9.97 6.44 8.09
N ASP A 91 -9.16 7.48 8.32
CA ASP A 91 -9.54 8.58 9.21
C ASP A 91 -10.78 9.31 8.67
N LYS A 92 -10.78 9.66 7.38
CA LYS A 92 -11.97 10.26 6.74
C LYS A 92 -13.19 9.35 6.74
N LYS A 93 -13.01 8.03 6.58
CA LYS A 93 -14.13 7.07 6.67
C LYS A 93 -14.65 6.92 8.09
N GLN A 94 -13.80 7.08 9.10
CA GLN A 94 -14.18 7.07 10.51
C GLN A 94 -15.00 8.31 10.83
N ASP A 95 -14.54 9.49 10.39
CA ASP A 95 -15.25 10.77 10.54
C ASP A 95 -16.62 10.74 9.83
N ASP A 96 -16.67 10.21 8.60
CA ASP A 96 -17.91 10.02 7.84
C ASP A 96 -18.89 9.08 8.57
N PHE A 97 -18.38 8.00 9.17
CA PHE A 97 -19.21 7.03 9.89
C PHE A 97 -19.77 7.60 11.20
N GLU A 98 -18.95 8.30 11.97
CA GLU A 98 -19.36 8.95 13.21
C GLU A 98 -20.42 10.04 12.96
N PHE A 99 -20.27 10.81 11.89
CA PHE A 99 -21.29 11.76 11.46
C PHE A 99 -22.65 11.09 11.20
N VAL A 100 -22.68 9.99 10.44
CA VAL A 100 -23.93 9.27 10.11
C VAL A 100 -24.59 8.72 11.37
N ILE A 101 -23.81 8.22 12.33
CA ILE A 101 -24.33 7.78 13.64
C ILE A 101 -24.97 8.94 14.40
N ASN A 102 -24.26 10.06 14.52
CA ASN A 102 -24.74 11.23 15.25
C ASN A 102 -25.98 11.84 14.60
N TYR A 103 -26.01 11.90 13.26
CA TYR A 103 -27.16 12.33 12.50
C TYR A 103 -28.39 11.44 12.76
N ARG A 104 -28.19 10.12 12.83
CA ARG A 104 -29.27 9.17 13.14
C ARG A 104 -29.76 9.26 14.59
N LYS A 105 -28.87 9.48 15.56
CA LYS A 105 -29.24 9.64 16.98
C LYS A 105 -30.10 10.87 17.22
N ASN A 106 -29.84 11.95 16.48
CA ASN A 106 -30.56 13.22 16.60
C ASN A 106 -31.84 13.28 15.75
N LEU A 107 -32.15 12.24 14.96
CA LEU A 107 -33.34 12.17 14.13
C LEU A 107 -34.49 11.48 14.86
N ILE A 108 -35.67 12.12 14.84
CA ILE A 108 -36.93 11.49 15.26
C ILE A 108 -37.58 10.90 14.00
N GLY A 109 -37.56 9.57 13.87
CA GLY A 109 -38.22 8.84 12.78
C GLY A 109 -37.28 8.17 11.77
N LYS A 110 -37.80 7.90 10.56
CA LYS A 110 -37.05 7.20 9.51
C LYS A 110 -36.01 8.14 8.86
N MET A 111 -34.78 7.65 8.75
CA MET A 111 -33.68 8.38 8.14
C MET A 111 -33.83 8.51 6.62
N ASN A 112 -33.75 9.75 6.12
CA ASN A 112 -33.63 10.02 4.69
C ASN A 112 -32.15 10.14 4.29
N TRP A 113 -31.65 9.14 3.56
CA TRP A 113 -30.24 9.06 3.16
C TRP A 113 -29.83 10.14 2.16
N LYS A 114 -30.76 10.68 1.35
CA LYS A 114 -30.45 11.81 0.46
C LYS A 114 -30.20 13.08 1.28
N THR A 115 -31.08 13.37 2.23
CA THR A 115 -30.94 14.52 3.14
C THR A 115 -29.70 14.40 4.02
N CYS A 116 -29.41 13.22 4.55
CA CYS A 116 -28.18 12.96 5.31
C CYS A 116 -26.92 13.25 4.47
N LEU A 117 -26.90 12.82 3.21
CA LEU A 117 -25.78 13.07 2.32
C LEU A 117 -25.61 14.57 2.03
N SER A 118 -26.69 15.30 1.76
CA SER A 118 -26.66 16.75 1.56
C SER A 118 -26.08 17.48 2.77
N VAL A 119 -26.54 17.16 3.97
CA VAL A 119 -26.02 17.75 5.22
C VAL A 119 -24.56 17.35 5.47
N GLY A 120 -24.16 16.14 5.10
CA GLY A 120 -22.77 15.71 5.12
C GLY A 120 -21.90 16.57 4.20
N HIS A 121 -22.35 16.79 2.97
CA HIS A 121 -21.64 17.61 1.98
C HIS A 121 -21.47 19.05 2.42
N GLU A 122 -22.50 19.66 3.01
CA GLU A 122 -22.44 21.01 3.59
C GLU A 122 -21.37 21.12 4.69
N LYS A 123 -21.11 20.04 5.42
CA LYS A 123 -20.09 19.97 6.49
C LYS A 123 -18.73 19.49 6.00
N ASN A 124 -18.50 19.43 4.69
CA ASN A 124 -17.30 18.85 4.07
C ASN A 124 -17.04 17.37 4.42
N LEU A 125 -18.08 16.65 4.86
CA LEU A 125 -18.07 15.21 5.14
C LEU A 125 -18.78 14.44 4.03
N CYS A 126 -18.58 13.13 3.94
CA CYS A 126 -19.24 12.24 2.97
C CYS A 126 -19.00 12.60 1.48
N GLN A 127 -17.92 13.32 1.18
CA GLN A 127 -17.59 13.81 -0.18
C GLN A 127 -17.34 12.68 -1.19
N ASN A 128 -17.01 11.48 -0.70
CA ASN A 128 -16.75 10.31 -1.53
C ASN A 128 -18.03 9.59 -1.99
N TYR A 129 -19.21 10.02 -1.55
CA TYR A 129 -20.49 9.41 -1.86
C TYR A 129 -21.30 10.32 -2.78
N SER A 130 -21.67 9.82 -3.95
CA SER A 130 -22.46 10.56 -4.95
C SER A 130 -23.96 10.40 -4.77
N THR A 131 -24.40 9.34 -4.08
CA THR A 131 -25.82 9.03 -3.89
C THR A 131 -26.12 8.59 -2.46
N GLY A 132 -27.32 8.90 -1.96
CA GLY A 132 -27.76 8.45 -0.64
C GLY A 132 -27.71 6.92 -0.47
N GLU A 133 -27.91 6.17 -1.55
CA GLU A 133 -27.84 4.71 -1.53
C GLU A 133 -26.40 4.19 -1.35
N SER A 134 -25.40 4.88 -1.92
CA SER A 134 -24.00 4.55 -1.68
C SER A 134 -23.58 4.77 -0.22
N LEU A 135 -24.07 5.85 0.41
CA LEU A 135 -23.86 6.13 1.83
C LEU A 135 -24.58 5.10 2.72
N ARG A 136 -25.82 4.74 2.35
CA ARG A 136 -26.60 3.69 3.02
C ARG A 136 -25.86 2.37 3.03
N ARG A 137 -25.38 1.92 1.85
CA ARG A 137 -24.64 0.65 1.71
C ARG A 137 -23.34 0.65 2.50
N PHE A 138 -22.62 1.78 2.50
CA PHE A 138 -21.43 1.97 3.33
C PHE A 138 -21.75 1.76 4.83
N PHE A 139 -22.78 2.46 5.34
CA PHE A 139 -23.17 2.38 6.74
C PHE A 139 -23.53 0.94 7.15
N TYR A 140 -24.37 0.25 6.38
CA TYR A 140 -24.75 -1.13 6.71
C TYR A 140 -23.58 -2.11 6.69
N ASN A 141 -22.65 -1.95 5.74
CA ASN A 141 -21.46 -2.78 5.68
C ASN A 141 -20.51 -2.51 6.85
N ALA A 142 -20.42 -1.27 7.32
CA ALA A 142 -19.63 -0.90 8.49
C ALA A 142 -20.23 -1.42 9.79
N THR A 143 -21.56 -1.47 9.92
CA THR A 143 -22.25 -2.00 11.12
C THR A 143 -22.31 -3.54 11.21
N LYS A 144 -21.93 -4.25 10.14
CA LYS A 144 -21.95 -5.73 10.12
C LYS A 144 -20.64 -6.37 10.58
N LYS A 145 -19.59 -5.58 10.80
CA LYS A 145 -18.34 -6.02 11.41
C LYS A 145 -18.41 -5.81 12.91
#